data_AF-A0A953M8S3-F1
#
_entry.id   AF-A0A953M8S3-F1
#
_cell.length_a   1.000
_cell.length_b   1.000
_cell.length_c   1.000
_cell.angle_alpha   90.00
_cell.angle_beta   90.00
_cell.angle_gamma   90.00
#
_symmetry.space_group_name_H-M   'P 1'
#
loop_
_entity.id
_entity.type
_entity.pdbx_description
1 polymer ?
#
loop_
_entity_poly.entity_id
_entity_poly.type
_entity_poly.pdbx_seq_one_letter_code
_entity_poly.pdbx_strand_id
1 'polypeptide(L)'
;LSGHVVSGLGAWLSPRRERIARAMLLGRAWAWPVVLVFASGVYIGMIEAKRRATSGDWVGQQLGAKIAAWADQQGATEITLVADGLIEARPEVLLATEASAIENGCEGFSIRWTPGLEGDFGVHRPGGIVLLALRNDAEGDESARLHERLGGRLEPIFVDNSADWLVHKFSFRLYLVTD
;
A
#
# COMPACT_ATOMS: atom_id res chain seq x y z
N LEU A 1 -12.09 36.12 37.62
CA LEU A 1 -10.98 35.14 37.50
C LEU A 1 -10.52 35.11 36.04
N SER A 2 -9.88 36.18 35.58
CA SER A 2 -9.43 36.34 34.19
C SER A 2 -8.15 37.16 34.24
N GLY A 3 -6.97 36.55 34.06
CA GLY A 3 -5.72 37.33 34.12
C GLY A 3 -4.39 36.58 34.12
N HIS A 4 -4.32 35.25 34.22
CA HIS A 4 -3.03 34.55 34.42
C HIS A 4 -2.64 33.47 33.40
N VAL A 5 -3.28 33.40 32.23
CA VAL A 5 -2.88 32.40 31.19
C VAL A 5 -2.07 33.02 30.03
N VAL A 6 -1.99 34.35 29.93
CA VAL A 6 -1.34 35.01 28.77
C VAL A 6 0.16 35.32 28.99
N SER A 7 0.69 35.23 30.20
CA SER A 7 2.08 35.64 30.49
C SER A 7 3.15 34.57 30.20
N GLY A 8 2.77 33.32 29.87
CA GLY A 8 3.74 32.22 29.70
C GLY A 8 4.25 31.96 28.28
N LEU A 9 3.59 32.48 27.24
CA LEU A 9 3.92 32.16 25.83
C LEU A 9 4.70 33.27 25.11
N GLY A 10 4.88 34.44 25.72
CA GLY A 10 5.50 35.61 25.09
C GLY A 10 7.03 35.58 25.02
N ALA A 11 7.71 34.76 25.83
CA ALA A 11 9.17 34.83 25.97
C ALA A 11 9.96 33.99 24.94
N TRP A 12 9.29 33.23 24.05
CA TRP A 12 9.95 32.26 23.15
C TRP A 12 9.64 32.43 21.66
N LEU A 13 8.95 33.51 21.28
CA LEU A 13 8.65 33.80 19.89
C LEU A 13 9.60 34.91 19.41
N SER A 14 10.54 34.55 18.53
CA SER A 14 11.38 35.54 17.83
C SER A 14 10.51 36.66 17.22
N PRO A 15 11.02 37.91 17.08
CA PRO A 15 10.24 39.05 16.59
C PRO A 15 9.53 38.84 15.24
N ARG A 16 10.03 37.89 14.44
CA ARG A 16 9.41 37.42 13.19
C ARG A 16 8.10 36.69 13.43
N ARG A 17 8.05 35.80 14.43
CA ARG A 17 6.86 34.99 14.75
C ARG A 17 5.76 35.82 15.38
N GLU A 18 6.10 36.84 16.17
CA GLU A 18 5.12 37.77 16.72
C GLU A 18 4.47 38.63 15.64
N ARG A 19 5.23 39.03 14.62
CA ARG A 19 4.74 39.76 13.45
C ARG A 19 3.82 38.91 12.59
N ILE A 20 4.15 37.62 12.42
CA ILE A 20 3.30 36.63 11.73
C ILE A 20 2.02 36.37 12.52
N ALA A 21 2.11 36.17 13.84
CA ALA A 21 0.94 35.97 14.70
C ALA A 21 0.01 37.20 14.69
N ARG A 22 0.55 38.42 14.74
CA ARG A 22 -0.24 39.65 14.58
C ARG A 22 -0.84 39.77 13.18
N ALA A 23 -0.11 39.44 12.13
CA ALA A 23 -0.64 39.43 10.76
C ALA A 23 -1.76 38.38 10.57
N MET A 24 -1.67 37.23 11.24
CA MET A 24 -2.71 36.19 11.25
C MET A 24 -3.94 36.61 12.08
N LEU A 25 -3.77 37.42 13.12
CA LEU A 25 -4.85 37.86 14.03
C LEU A 25 -5.56 39.15 13.60
N LEU A 26 -4.95 40.00 12.75
CA LEU A 26 -5.49 41.32 12.37
C LEU A 26 -6.54 41.31 11.23
N GLY A 27 -6.87 40.17 10.63
CA GLY A 27 -7.91 40.09 9.59
C GLY A 27 -9.26 39.56 10.08
N ARG A 28 -9.24 38.46 10.84
CA ARG A 28 -10.33 37.82 11.60
C ARG A 28 -9.80 36.45 12.03
N ALA A 29 -9.84 36.12 13.32
CA ALA A 29 -9.30 34.85 13.84
C ALA A 29 -9.92 33.60 13.20
N TRP A 30 -11.10 33.71 12.58
CA TRP A 30 -11.77 32.65 11.84
C TRP A 30 -11.37 32.53 10.36
N ALA A 31 -10.55 33.45 9.84
CA ALA A 31 -10.09 33.39 8.46
C ALA A 31 -9.11 32.24 8.24
N TRP A 32 -8.22 31.94 9.21
CA TRP A 32 -7.23 30.87 9.05
C TRP A 32 -7.86 29.46 9.04
N PRO A 33 -8.86 29.10 9.90
CA PRO A 33 -9.52 27.80 9.79
C PRO A 33 -10.30 27.68 8.49
N VAL A 34 -10.95 28.75 8.02
CA VAL A 34 -11.67 28.75 6.74
C VAL A 34 -10.71 28.57 5.57
N VAL A 35 -9.58 29.27 5.56
CA VAL A 35 -8.53 29.09 4.54
C VAL A 35 -7.98 27.66 4.58
N LEU A 36 -7.75 27.09 5.76
CA LEU A 36 -7.29 25.69 5.87
C LEU A 36 -8.35 24.69 5.41
N VAL A 37 -9.62 24.85 5.80
CA VAL A 37 -10.71 23.96 5.36
C VAL A 37 -10.87 24.05 3.84
N PHE A 38 -10.81 25.25 3.28
CA PHE A 38 -10.94 25.46 1.84
C PHE A 38 -9.71 24.93 1.09
N ALA A 39 -8.50 25.22 1.57
CA ALA A 39 -7.26 24.71 0.99
C ALA A 39 -7.19 23.17 1.08
N SER A 40 -7.60 22.58 2.20
CA SER A 40 -7.70 21.13 2.37
C SER A 40 -8.76 20.53 1.45
N GLY A 41 -9.94 21.15 1.33
CA GLY A 41 -10.98 20.69 0.41
C GLY A 41 -10.54 20.73 -1.05
N VAL A 42 -9.86 21.81 -1.47
CA VAL A 42 -9.28 21.94 -2.81
C VAL A 42 -8.14 20.94 -3.02
N TYR A 43 -7.26 20.77 -2.04
CA TYR A 43 -6.16 19.80 -2.08
C TYR A 43 -6.70 18.36 -2.22
N ILE A 44 -7.65 17.97 -1.37
CA ILE A 44 -8.28 16.64 -1.42
C ILE A 44 -9.03 16.48 -2.76
N GLY A 45 -9.82 17.46 -3.18
CA GLY A 45 -10.58 17.38 -4.42
C GLY A 45 -9.72 17.28 -5.68
N MET A 46 -8.60 18.02 -5.77
CA MET A 46 -7.77 18.07 -6.98
C MET A 46 -6.61 17.08 -6.98
N ILE A 47 -5.99 16.82 -5.83
CA ILE A 47 -4.78 15.99 -5.74
C ILE A 47 -5.13 14.57 -5.32
N GLU A 48 -6.04 14.36 -4.37
CA GLU A 48 -6.43 13.01 -3.95
C GLU A 48 -7.12 12.25 -5.08
N ALA A 49 -8.01 12.90 -5.83
CA ALA A 49 -8.70 12.28 -6.96
C ALA A 49 -7.72 11.83 -8.06
N LYS A 50 -6.73 12.68 -8.38
CA LYS A 50 -5.66 12.31 -9.32
C LYS A 50 -4.76 11.22 -8.76
N ARG A 51 -4.47 11.27 -7.45
CA ARG A 51 -3.65 10.26 -6.77
C ARG A 51 -4.35 8.90 -6.74
N ARG A 52 -5.65 8.84 -6.43
CA ARG A 52 -6.49 7.62 -6.52
C ARG A 52 -6.58 7.07 -7.94
N ALA A 53 -6.66 7.93 -8.95
CA ALA A 53 -6.61 7.49 -10.35
C ALA A 53 -5.27 6.84 -10.72
N THR A 54 -4.20 7.10 -9.96
CA THR A 54 -2.83 6.60 -10.20
C THR A 54 -2.31 5.65 -9.10
N SER A 55 -3.10 5.34 -8.09
CA SER A 55 -2.64 4.66 -6.87
C SER A 55 -2.47 3.16 -7.06
N GLY A 56 -3.07 2.59 -8.12
CA GLY A 56 -3.09 1.14 -8.34
C GLY A 56 -4.16 0.41 -7.52
N ASP A 57 -5.06 1.14 -6.86
CA ASP A 57 -6.15 0.58 -6.04
C ASP A 57 -7.05 -0.40 -6.82
N TRP A 58 -7.43 -0.03 -8.06
CA TRP A 58 -8.17 -0.92 -8.97
C TRP A 58 -7.41 -2.18 -9.37
N VAL A 59 -6.07 -2.11 -9.44
CA VAL A 59 -5.23 -3.27 -9.69
C VAL A 59 -5.25 -4.18 -8.46
N GLY A 60 -5.13 -3.59 -7.26
CA GLY A 60 -5.23 -4.31 -6.01
C GLY A 60 -6.57 -5.04 -5.85
N GLN A 61 -7.68 -4.37 -6.15
CA GLN A 61 -9.03 -4.97 -6.11
C GLN A 61 -9.17 -6.17 -7.05
N GLN A 62 -8.78 -6.03 -8.32
CA GLN A 62 -8.87 -7.16 -9.25
C GLN A 62 -7.96 -8.32 -8.86
N LEU A 63 -6.76 -8.01 -8.35
CA LEU A 63 -5.84 -9.02 -7.87
C LEU A 63 -6.45 -9.80 -6.71
N GLY A 64 -7.04 -9.10 -5.73
CA GLY A 64 -7.68 -9.71 -4.57
C GLY A 64 -8.84 -10.63 -4.95
N ALA A 65 -9.74 -10.14 -5.81
CA ALA A 65 -10.86 -10.95 -6.32
C ALA A 65 -10.38 -12.20 -7.08
N LYS A 66 -9.31 -12.08 -7.88
CA LYS A 66 -8.76 -13.24 -8.60
C LYS A 66 -8.05 -14.22 -7.70
N ILE A 67 -7.27 -13.76 -6.71
CA ILE A 67 -6.63 -14.65 -5.74
C ILE A 67 -7.72 -15.41 -4.97
N ALA A 68 -8.78 -14.74 -4.53
CA ALA A 68 -9.89 -15.40 -3.83
C ALA A 68 -10.57 -16.48 -4.70
N ALA A 69 -10.86 -16.17 -5.96
CA ALA A 69 -11.44 -17.15 -6.89
C ALA A 69 -10.51 -18.34 -7.16
N TRP A 70 -9.20 -18.08 -7.28
CA TRP A 70 -8.19 -19.13 -7.44
C TRP A 70 -8.08 -19.98 -6.16
N ALA A 71 -8.11 -19.37 -4.98
CA ALA A 71 -8.03 -20.04 -3.70
C ALA A 71 -9.19 -21.02 -3.49
N ASP A 72 -10.40 -20.60 -3.83
CA ASP A 72 -11.61 -21.42 -3.77
C ASP A 72 -11.47 -22.67 -4.65
N GLN A 73 -10.91 -22.52 -5.86
CA GLN A 73 -10.63 -23.66 -6.76
C GLN A 73 -9.58 -24.62 -6.19
N GLN A 74 -8.61 -24.12 -5.41
CA GLN A 74 -7.59 -24.94 -4.76
C GLN A 74 -8.06 -25.50 -3.41
N GLY A 75 -9.23 -25.10 -2.90
CA GLY A 75 -9.69 -25.42 -1.56
C GLY A 75 -8.81 -24.82 -0.46
N ALA A 76 -8.10 -23.72 -0.76
CA ALA A 76 -7.17 -23.07 0.16
C ALA A 76 -7.92 -22.15 1.11
N THR A 77 -7.74 -22.36 2.41
CA THR A 77 -8.42 -21.57 3.47
C THR A 77 -7.55 -20.43 4.00
N GLU A 78 -6.23 -20.52 3.85
CA GLU A 78 -5.28 -19.51 4.28
C GLU A 78 -4.31 -19.18 3.16
N ILE A 79 -4.14 -17.88 2.89
CA ILE A 79 -3.21 -17.39 1.88
C ILE A 79 -2.33 -16.31 2.50
N THR A 80 -1.02 -16.46 2.31
CA THR A 80 -0.07 -15.40 2.62
C THR A 80 0.50 -14.85 1.31
N LEU A 81 0.17 -13.61 0.99
CA LEU A 81 0.83 -12.87 -0.09
C LEU A 81 2.11 -12.23 0.46
N VAL A 82 3.24 -12.75 0.02
CA VAL A 82 4.56 -12.22 0.33
C VAL A 82 4.99 -11.25 -0.76
N ALA A 83 5.37 -10.04 -0.35
CA ALA A 83 5.81 -8.98 -1.24
C ALA A 83 7.07 -8.28 -0.69
N ASP A 84 7.83 -7.68 -1.60
CA ASP A 84 9.04 -6.91 -1.31
C ASP A 84 8.92 -5.46 -1.82
N GLY A 85 10.02 -4.69 -1.74
CA GLY A 85 10.23 -3.26 -1.98
C GLY A 85 9.65 -2.65 -3.26
N LEU A 86 9.06 -3.45 -4.14
CA LEU A 86 8.35 -3.00 -5.32
C LEU A 86 6.92 -2.59 -5.05
N ILE A 87 6.19 -3.39 -4.27
CA ILE A 87 4.86 -2.99 -3.81
C ILE A 87 4.98 -2.01 -2.62
N GLU A 88 6.13 -1.94 -1.96
CA GLU A 88 6.45 -0.89 -0.98
C GLU A 88 6.32 0.53 -1.55
N ALA A 89 6.53 0.73 -2.86
CA ALA A 89 6.28 2.03 -3.49
C ALA A 89 4.79 2.46 -3.43
N ARG A 90 3.88 1.51 -3.19
CA ARG A 90 2.41 1.65 -3.21
C ARG A 90 1.71 0.66 -2.25
N PRO A 91 1.85 0.82 -0.92
CA PRO A 91 1.18 -0.05 0.07
C PRO A 91 -0.34 -0.12 -0.10
N GLU A 92 -0.95 0.90 -0.70
CA GLU A 92 -2.37 0.93 -1.08
C GLU A 92 -2.80 -0.25 -1.96
N VAL A 93 -1.94 -0.77 -2.82
CA VAL A 93 -2.27 -1.91 -3.69
C VAL A 93 -2.43 -3.17 -2.87
N LEU A 94 -1.53 -3.43 -1.92
CA LEU A 94 -1.61 -4.59 -1.03
C LEU A 94 -2.88 -4.50 -0.18
N LEU A 95 -3.12 -3.35 0.44
CA LEU A 95 -4.31 -3.16 1.28
C LEU A 95 -5.60 -3.36 0.48
N ALA A 96 -5.67 -2.87 -0.76
CA ALA A 96 -6.80 -3.09 -1.64
C ALA A 96 -6.95 -4.56 -2.06
N THR A 97 -5.84 -5.26 -2.27
CA THR A 97 -5.83 -6.71 -2.53
C THR A 97 -6.35 -7.50 -1.35
N GLU A 98 -5.88 -7.22 -0.13
CA GLU A 98 -6.35 -7.89 1.08
C GLU A 98 -7.84 -7.63 1.31
N ALA A 99 -8.26 -6.35 1.28
CA ALA A 99 -9.67 -5.99 1.44
C ALA A 99 -10.54 -6.71 0.41
N SER A 100 -10.15 -6.68 -0.86
CA SER A 100 -10.92 -7.34 -1.91
C SER A 100 -10.88 -8.87 -1.81
N ALA A 101 -9.78 -9.49 -1.39
CA ALA A 101 -9.72 -10.94 -1.24
C ALA A 101 -10.66 -11.42 -0.12
N ILE A 102 -10.66 -10.70 1.01
CA ILE A 102 -11.56 -10.96 2.14
C ILE A 102 -13.02 -10.75 1.74
N GLU A 103 -13.34 -9.65 1.06
CA GLU A 103 -14.69 -9.38 0.54
C GLU A 103 -15.19 -10.46 -0.43
N ASN A 104 -14.28 -11.14 -1.12
CA ASN A 104 -14.60 -12.24 -2.04
C ASN A 104 -14.50 -13.64 -1.40
N GLY A 105 -14.46 -13.71 -0.05
CA GLY A 105 -14.59 -14.97 0.70
C GLY A 105 -13.27 -15.61 1.15
N CYS A 106 -12.12 -14.96 0.93
CA CYS A 106 -10.83 -15.42 1.42
C CYS A 106 -10.50 -14.81 2.80
N GLU A 107 -11.20 -15.25 3.85
CA GLU A 107 -11.04 -14.69 5.21
C GLU A 107 -9.63 -14.91 5.81
N GLY A 108 -8.95 -15.98 5.42
CA GLY A 108 -7.58 -16.30 5.84
C GLY A 108 -6.48 -15.61 5.02
N PHE A 109 -6.83 -14.59 4.23
CA PHE A 109 -5.86 -13.82 3.47
C PHE A 109 -5.03 -12.93 4.40
N SER A 110 -3.72 -12.91 4.18
CA SER A 110 -2.80 -12.04 4.90
C SER A 110 -1.66 -11.58 4.01
N ILE A 111 -1.12 -10.40 4.31
CA ILE A 111 0.05 -9.87 3.63
C ILE A 111 1.26 -9.99 4.55
N ARG A 112 2.37 -10.47 3.99
CA ARG A 112 3.66 -10.46 4.66
C ARG A 112 4.65 -9.66 3.85
N TRP A 113 5.15 -8.59 4.43
CA TRP A 113 6.23 -7.84 3.82
C TRP A 113 7.58 -8.46 4.21
N THR A 114 8.46 -8.71 3.24
CA THR A 114 9.77 -9.33 3.47
C THR A 114 10.83 -8.61 2.62
N PRO A 115 11.68 -7.78 3.24
CA PRO A 115 12.74 -7.05 2.53
C PRO A 115 13.67 -7.98 1.77
N GLY A 116 13.95 -7.67 0.51
CA GLY A 116 14.82 -8.46 -0.38
C GLY A 116 14.29 -9.87 -0.66
N LEU A 117 13.05 -10.17 -0.26
CA LEU A 117 12.55 -11.55 -0.13
C LEU A 117 13.58 -12.42 0.63
N GLU A 118 14.25 -11.87 1.64
CA GLU A 118 15.20 -12.58 2.47
C GLU A 118 14.43 -13.26 3.61
N GLY A 119 14.04 -14.52 3.42
CA GLY A 119 13.28 -15.25 4.42
C GLY A 119 12.94 -16.68 4.00
N ASP A 120 12.51 -17.48 4.98
CA ASP A 120 11.92 -18.79 4.75
C ASP A 120 10.45 -18.60 4.34
N PHE A 121 10.11 -19.04 3.12
CA PHE A 121 8.74 -19.01 2.59
C PHE A 121 7.96 -20.29 2.91
N GLY A 122 8.54 -21.19 3.70
CA GLY A 122 7.95 -22.47 4.05
C GLY A 122 6.47 -22.36 4.41
N VAL A 123 5.70 -23.36 4.00
CA VAL A 123 4.26 -23.45 4.21
C VAL A 123 3.98 -23.38 5.71
N HIS A 124 3.57 -22.20 6.20
CA HIS A 124 3.51 -21.94 7.64
C HIS A 124 2.43 -22.76 8.36
N ARG A 125 1.48 -23.36 7.64
CA ARG A 125 0.37 -24.17 8.20
C ARG A 125 -0.13 -25.23 7.21
N PRO A 126 -0.61 -26.40 7.67
CA PRO A 126 -1.25 -27.40 6.80
C PRO A 126 -2.46 -26.79 6.07
N GLY A 127 -2.45 -26.79 4.74
CA GLY A 127 -3.50 -26.18 3.90
C GLY A 127 -3.33 -24.67 3.63
N GLY A 128 -2.28 -24.05 4.17
CA GLY A 128 -1.93 -22.67 3.86
C GLY A 128 -1.12 -22.56 2.57
N ILE A 129 -1.39 -21.54 1.77
CA ILE A 129 -0.67 -21.26 0.52
C ILE A 129 0.15 -19.98 0.67
N VAL A 130 1.39 -20.03 0.18
CA VAL A 130 2.27 -18.85 0.11
C VAL A 130 2.41 -18.41 -1.35
N LEU A 131 2.00 -17.18 -1.63
CA LEU A 131 2.14 -16.54 -2.93
C LEU A 131 3.23 -15.47 -2.85
N LEU A 132 4.07 -15.38 -3.88
CA LEU A 132 5.10 -14.36 -4.02
C LEU A 132 4.74 -13.41 -5.15
N ALA A 133 4.68 -12.11 -4.86
CA ALA A 133 4.59 -11.08 -5.89
C ALA A 133 5.99 -10.62 -6.29
N LEU A 134 6.44 -11.02 -7.49
CA LEU A 134 7.78 -10.73 -8.01
C LEU A 134 7.69 -9.74 -9.16
N ARG A 135 8.59 -8.77 -9.22
CA ARG A 135 8.67 -7.90 -10.40
C ARG A 135 9.09 -8.69 -11.62
N ASN A 136 8.43 -8.39 -12.71
CA ASN A 136 8.60 -9.01 -14.01
C ASN A 136 8.58 -7.91 -15.09
N ASP A 137 9.59 -7.03 -15.08
CA ASP A 137 9.79 -6.01 -16.11
C ASP A 137 11.24 -5.98 -16.59
N ALA A 138 11.50 -5.25 -17.68
CA ALA A 138 12.81 -5.20 -18.33
C ALA A 138 13.94 -4.63 -17.44
N GLU A 139 13.60 -3.97 -16.33
CA GLU A 139 14.55 -3.35 -15.40
C GLU A 139 14.78 -4.19 -14.13
N GLY A 140 14.05 -5.29 -13.94
CA GLY A 140 14.14 -6.10 -12.73
C GLY A 140 14.03 -7.60 -13.00
N ASP A 141 15.08 -8.31 -12.60
CA ASP A 141 15.21 -9.77 -12.76
C ASP A 141 15.04 -10.51 -11.42
N GLU A 142 14.06 -10.09 -10.63
CA GLU A 142 13.78 -10.70 -9.33
C GLU A 142 13.27 -12.13 -9.49
N SER A 143 12.42 -12.36 -10.50
CA SER A 143 11.90 -13.68 -10.81
C SER A 143 13.03 -14.67 -11.11
N ALA A 144 14.01 -14.34 -11.96
CA ALA A 144 15.11 -15.27 -12.26
C ALA A 144 16.05 -15.47 -11.07
N ARG A 145 16.38 -14.40 -10.32
CA ARG A 145 17.18 -14.52 -9.09
C ARG A 145 16.51 -15.44 -8.06
N LEU A 146 15.20 -15.33 -7.89
CA LEU A 146 14.46 -16.17 -6.96
C LEU A 146 14.29 -17.60 -7.49
N HIS A 147 14.13 -17.79 -8.80
CA HIS A 147 14.09 -19.12 -9.43
C HIS A 147 15.40 -19.87 -9.23
N GLU A 148 16.54 -19.18 -9.38
CA GLU A 148 17.87 -19.74 -9.12
C GLU A 148 18.02 -20.12 -7.64
N ARG A 149 17.61 -19.24 -6.72
CA ARG A 149 17.73 -19.48 -5.27
C ARG A 149 16.82 -20.60 -4.76
N LEU A 150 15.59 -20.68 -5.26
CA LEU A 150 14.59 -21.66 -4.84
C LEU A 150 14.61 -22.94 -5.69
N GLY A 151 15.55 -23.07 -6.63
CA GLY A 151 15.77 -24.30 -7.40
C GLY A 151 14.57 -24.73 -8.26
N GLY A 152 13.79 -23.77 -8.80
CA GLY A 152 12.63 -24.05 -9.64
C GLY A 152 11.32 -24.34 -8.89
N ARG A 153 11.27 -24.14 -7.58
CA ARG A 153 10.06 -24.28 -6.73
C ARG A 153 9.05 -23.14 -6.86
N LEU A 154 9.02 -22.48 -8.02
CA LEU A 154 8.17 -21.32 -8.28
C LEU A 154 7.30 -21.61 -9.48
N GLU A 155 5.99 -21.72 -9.24
CA GLU A 155 5.01 -21.95 -10.28
C GLU A 155 4.15 -20.70 -10.49
N PRO A 156 4.07 -20.12 -11.70
CA PRO A 156 3.19 -18.99 -11.95
C PRO A 156 1.73 -19.42 -11.86
N ILE A 157 0.94 -18.77 -10.99
CA ILE A 157 -0.48 -19.13 -10.78
C ILE A 157 -1.44 -18.57 -11.85
N PHE A 158 -1.01 -17.55 -12.58
CA PHE A 158 -1.72 -17.01 -13.74
C PHE A 158 -0.75 -17.04 -14.93
N VAL A 159 -1.11 -17.76 -16.00
CA VAL A 159 -0.23 -17.99 -17.17
C VAL A 159 -0.78 -17.30 -18.43
N ASP A 160 -1.98 -16.73 -18.37
CA ASP A 160 -2.64 -16.05 -19.48
C ASP A 160 -2.21 -14.58 -19.62
N ASN A 161 -2.87 -13.82 -20.50
CA ASN A 161 -2.64 -12.38 -20.68
C ASN A 161 -2.90 -11.53 -19.42
N SER A 162 -3.28 -12.14 -18.30
CA SER A 162 -3.42 -11.51 -16.99
C SER A 162 -2.38 -11.96 -15.97
N ALA A 163 -1.33 -12.65 -16.41
CA ALA A 163 -0.19 -13.07 -15.60
C ALA A 163 0.59 -11.89 -15.03
N ASP A 164 0.72 -10.81 -15.82
CA ASP A 164 1.48 -9.62 -15.44
C ASP A 164 0.54 -8.48 -15.09
N TRP A 165 0.68 -8.00 -13.87
CA TRP A 165 -0.12 -6.92 -13.32
C TRP A 165 0.70 -5.64 -13.32
N LEU A 166 0.26 -4.67 -14.11
CA LEU A 166 0.91 -3.38 -14.21
C LEU A 166 0.44 -2.44 -13.08
N VAL A 167 1.35 -2.09 -12.18
CA VAL A 167 1.19 -1.00 -11.23
C VAL A 167 2.12 0.14 -11.63
N HIS A 168 1.53 1.14 -12.28
CA HIS A 168 2.22 2.32 -12.80
C HIS A 168 3.36 1.95 -13.77
N LYS A 169 4.62 1.94 -13.31
CA LYS A 169 5.81 1.66 -14.13
C LYS A 169 6.36 0.25 -13.94
N PHE A 170 5.81 -0.51 -13.00
CA PHE A 170 6.29 -1.83 -12.64
C PHE A 170 5.23 -2.87 -13.00
N SER A 171 5.63 -3.96 -13.66
CA SER A 171 4.82 -5.16 -13.78
C SER A 171 5.27 -6.19 -12.76
N PHE A 172 4.33 -6.89 -12.16
CA PHE A 172 4.61 -8.01 -11.28
C PHE A 172 3.78 -9.23 -11.65
N ARG A 173 4.29 -10.40 -11.26
CA ARG A 173 3.65 -11.70 -11.44
C ARG A 173 3.58 -12.42 -10.10
N LEU A 174 2.52 -13.19 -9.93
CA LEU A 174 2.36 -14.03 -8.76
C LEU A 174 2.89 -15.44 -9.01
N TYR A 175 3.62 -15.95 -8.02
CA TYR A 175 4.17 -17.29 -8.01
C TYR A 175 3.71 -18.04 -6.76
N LEU A 176 3.33 -19.29 -6.92
CA LEU A 176 3.16 -20.25 -5.86
C LEU A 176 4.53 -20.81 -5.48
N VAL A 177 4.82 -20.85 -4.18
CA VAL A 177 5.96 -21.59 -3.65
C VAL A 177 5.56 -23.05 -3.48
N THR A 178 6.13 -23.95 -4.29
CA THR A 178 5.87 -25.40 -4.20
C THR A 178 6.92 -26.08 -3.31
N ASP A 179 6.63 -27.27 -2.80
CA ASP A 179 7.63 -28.11 -2.11
C ASP A 179 8.56 -28.88 -3.06
#